data_AF-A0A5M8FGA4-F1
#
_entry.id   AF-A0A5M8FGA4-F1
#
_cell.length_a   1.000
_cell.length_b   1.000
_cell.length_c   1.000
_cell.angle_alpha   90.00
_cell.angle_beta   90.00
_cell.angle_gamma   90.00
#
_symmetry.space_group_name_H-M   'P 1'
#
loop_
_entity.id
_entity.type
_entity.pdbx_description
1 polymer ?
#
loop_
_entity_poly.entity_id
_entity_poly.type
_entity_poly.pdbx_seq_one_letter_code
_entity_poly.pdbx_strand_id
1 'polypeptide(L)'
;MILQGAAGVDVRQSAAHLGLSRSTVQRWRARWRATDGQPLHERLADAPRSGAPATFTAQQICSIIALACEPPSAYNLVQTHWTQAALAHVAVQEGLV
;
A
#
# COMPACT_ATOMS: atom_id res chain seq x y z
N MET A 1 -5.71 -23.84 3.75
CA MET A 1 -4.40 -23.98 4.43
C MET A 1 -4.50 -24.18 5.94
N ILE A 2 -5.33 -23.39 6.66
CA ILE A 2 -5.52 -23.52 8.11
C ILE A 2 -6.39 -24.74 8.43
N LEU A 3 -7.59 -24.83 7.85
CA LEU A 3 -8.48 -25.99 8.02
C LEU A 3 -7.82 -27.30 7.58
N GLN A 4 -7.12 -27.30 6.43
CA GLN A 4 -6.30 -28.43 5.99
C GLN A 4 -5.22 -28.82 7.01
N GLY A 5 -4.59 -27.83 7.67
CA GLY A 5 -3.62 -28.10 8.73
C GLY A 5 -4.25 -28.72 9.98
N ALA A 6 -5.45 -28.28 10.35
CA ALA A 6 -6.23 -28.88 11.43
C ALA A 6 -6.65 -30.32 11.09
N ALA A 7 -6.89 -30.61 9.80
CA ALA A 7 -7.16 -31.96 9.28
C ALA A 7 -5.89 -32.81 9.05
N GLY A 8 -4.71 -32.37 9.49
CA GLY A 8 -3.46 -33.12 9.38
C GLY A 8 -2.76 -33.09 8.02
N VAL A 9 -3.28 -32.35 7.03
CA VAL A 9 -2.68 -32.22 5.70
C VAL A 9 -1.36 -31.47 5.79
N ASP A 10 -0.32 -31.97 5.14
CA ASP A 10 0.98 -31.31 5.17
C ASP A 10 1.01 -30.02 4.32
N VAL A 11 2.10 -29.27 4.45
CA VAL A 11 2.28 -27.97 3.78
C VAL A 11 2.38 -28.09 2.26
N ARG A 12 3.09 -29.11 1.74
CA ARG A 12 3.27 -29.33 0.30
C ARG A 12 1.96 -29.74 -0.35
N GLN A 13 1.23 -30.68 0.26
CA GLN A 13 -0.10 -31.08 -0.19
C GLN A 13 -1.07 -29.89 -0.18
N SER A 14 -1.08 -29.12 0.91
CA SER A 14 -1.93 -27.92 0.99
C SER A 14 -1.61 -26.89 -0.10
N ALA A 15 -0.33 -26.68 -0.40
CA ALA A 15 0.11 -25.77 -1.45
C ALA A 15 -0.37 -26.24 -2.83
N ALA A 16 -0.21 -27.53 -3.15
CA ALA A 16 -0.69 -28.12 -4.39
C ALA A 16 -2.21 -28.03 -4.54
N HIS A 17 -2.97 -28.44 -3.51
CA HIS A 17 -4.44 -28.40 -3.54
C HIS A 17 -5.02 -27.00 -3.71
N LEU A 18 -4.32 -25.96 -3.22
CA LEU A 18 -4.81 -24.58 -3.23
C LEU A 18 -4.20 -23.73 -4.35
N GLY A 19 -3.28 -24.27 -5.16
CA GLY A 19 -2.55 -23.49 -6.16
C GLY A 19 -1.72 -22.36 -5.55
N LEU A 20 -1.24 -22.53 -4.31
CA LEU A 20 -0.47 -21.53 -3.58
C LEU A 20 1.00 -21.91 -3.47
N SER A 21 1.86 -20.93 -3.24
CA SER A 21 3.26 -21.21 -2.90
C SER A 21 3.38 -21.87 -1.52
N ARG A 22 4.40 -22.72 -1.36
CA ARG A 22 4.74 -23.34 -0.07
C ARG A 22 5.00 -22.28 1.02
N SER A 23 5.66 -21.19 0.68
CA SER A 23 5.99 -20.10 1.60
C SER A 23 4.75 -19.34 2.08
N THR A 24 3.72 -19.21 1.24
CA THR A 24 2.41 -18.66 1.66
C THR A 24 1.76 -19.55 2.71
N VAL A 25 1.68 -20.86 2.48
CA VAL A 25 1.09 -21.82 3.44
C VAL A 25 1.86 -21.81 4.76
N GLN A 26 3.20 -21.80 4.73
CA GLN A 26 4.04 -21.76 5.92
C GLN A 26 3.83 -20.48 6.73
N ARG A 27 3.88 -19.31 6.10
CA ARG A 27 3.67 -18.02 6.78
C ARG A 27 2.32 -17.95 7.47
N TRP A 28 1.26 -18.36 6.77
CA TRP A 28 -0.08 -18.36 7.34
C TRP A 28 -0.23 -19.34 8.50
N ARG A 29 0.35 -20.54 8.42
CA ARG A 29 0.33 -21.50 9.54
C ARG A 29 1.14 -21.01 10.75
N ALA A 30 2.29 -20.38 10.51
CA ALA A 30 3.09 -19.77 11.57
C ALA A 30 2.31 -18.65 12.27
N ARG A 31 1.70 -17.74 11.50
CA ARG A 31 0.86 -16.65 12.01
C ARG A 31 -0.33 -17.17 12.81
N TRP A 32 -1.02 -18.20 12.31
CA TRP A 32 -2.15 -18.81 12.99
C TRP A 32 -1.79 -19.38 14.36
N ARG A 33 -0.61 -20.02 14.49
CA ARG A 33 -0.11 -20.56 15.75
C ARG A 33 0.36 -19.47 16.71
N ALA A 34 1.00 -18.41 16.20
CA ALA A 34 1.49 -17.29 17.01
C ALA A 34 0.36 -16.43 17.60
N THR A 35 -0.85 -16.52 17.03
CA THR A 35 -2.04 -15.76 17.44
C THR A 35 -3.07 -16.65 18.15
N ASP A 36 -2.63 -17.77 18.74
CA ASP A 36 -3.55 -18.67 19.43
C ASP A 36 -4.19 -18.00 20.65
N GLY A 37 -5.47 -18.29 20.89
CA GLY A 37 -6.28 -17.62 21.92
C GLY A 37 -6.86 -16.24 21.55
N GLN A 38 -6.41 -15.61 20.45
CA GLN A 38 -7.04 -14.39 19.95
C GLN A 38 -8.40 -14.66 19.28
N PRO A 39 -9.33 -13.69 19.25
CA PRO A 39 -10.57 -13.79 18.49
C PRO A 39 -10.31 -14.15 17.02
N LEU A 40 -11.18 -15.00 16.44
CA LEU A 40 -11.02 -15.48 15.06
C LEU A 40 -10.82 -14.35 14.04
N HIS A 41 -11.55 -13.25 14.20
CA HIS A 41 -11.48 -12.12 13.27
C HIS A 41 -10.11 -11.43 13.31
N GLU A 42 -9.47 -11.32 14.48
CA GLU A 42 -8.13 -10.75 14.61
C GLU A 42 -7.07 -11.65 13.98
N ARG A 43 -7.19 -12.97 14.15
CA ARG A 43 -6.26 -13.96 13.57
C ARG A 43 -6.28 -13.95 12.04
N LEU A 44 -7.46 -13.70 11.47
CA LEU A 44 -7.69 -13.67 10.03
C LEU A 44 -7.48 -12.28 9.42
N ALA A 45 -7.49 -11.22 10.22
CA ALA A 45 -7.27 -9.87 9.76
C ALA A 45 -5.93 -9.72 9.01
N ASP A 46 -5.89 -8.75 8.11
CA ASP A 46 -4.64 -8.31 7.52
C ASP A 46 -3.76 -7.65 8.58
N ALA A 47 -2.45 -7.80 8.44
CA ALA A 47 -1.52 -7.00 9.23
C ALA A 47 -1.76 -5.51 8.95
N PRO A 48 -1.55 -4.62 9.93
CA PRO A 48 -1.61 -3.19 9.71
C PRO A 48 -0.81 -2.79 8.47
N ARG A 49 -1.48 -2.14 7.51
CA ARG A 49 -0.81 -1.60 6.32
C ARG A 49 -0.21 -0.25 6.69
N SER A 50 0.97 -0.28 7.31
CA SER A 50 1.79 0.92 7.44
C SER A 50 2.15 1.37 6.03
N GLY A 51 1.42 2.33 5.48
CA GLY A 51 1.75 2.92 4.18
C GLY A 51 3.17 3.49 4.18
N ALA A 52 3.64 3.93 3.02
CA ALA A 52 4.91 4.65 2.95
C ALA A 52 4.87 5.88 3.88
N PRO A 53 5.96 6.17 4.63
CA PRO A 53 6.04 7.40 5.41
C PRO A 53 5.78 8.62 4.51
N ALA A 54 5.05 9.61 5.03
CA ALA A 54 4.80 10.85 4.30
C ALA A 54 6.12 11.59 4.06
N THR A 55 6.39 11.95 2.81
CA THR A 55 7.60 12.71 2.42
C THR A 55 7.38 14.22 2.42
N PHE A 56 6.13 14.66 2.38
CA PHE A 56 5.74 16.06 2.36
C PHE A 56 4.98 16.42 3.64
N THR A 57 5.19 17.63 4.14
CA THR A 57 4.35 18.19 5.20
C THR A 57 2.94 18.49 4.67
N ALA A 58 1.96 18.58 5.58
CA ALA A 58 0.59 18.97 5.21
C ALA A 58 0.55 20.33 4.50
N GLN A 59 1.40 21.28 4.90
CA GLN A 59 1.51 22.59 4.25
C GLN A 59 1.98 22.46 2.79
N GLN A 60 3.04 21.69 2.55
CA GLN A 60 3.54 21.47 1.18
C GLN A 60 2.48 20.81 0.29
N ILE A 61 1.73 19.84 0.83
CA ILE A 61 0.61 19.21 0.11
C ILE A 61 -0.46 20.25 -0.24
N CYS A 62 -0.88 21.08 0.71
CA CYS A 62 -1.86 22.13 0.47
C CYS A 62 -1.38 23.11 -0.61
N SER A 63 -0.11 23.52 -0.58
CA SER A 63 0.45 24.42 -1.59
C SER A 63 0.50 23.78 -2.98
N ILE A 64 0.88 22.50 -3.09
CA ILE A 64 0.88 21.76 -4.37
C ILE A 64 -0.56 21.63 -4.91
N ILE A 65 -1.54 21.39 -4.03
CA ILE A 65 -2.96 21.33 -4.43
C ILE A 65 -3.44 22.69 -4.94
N ALA A 66 -3.12 23.78 -4.23
CA ALA A 66 -3.47 25.13 -4.65
C ALA A 66 -2.88 25.45 -6.05
N LEU A 67 -1.60 25.15 -6.25
CA LEU A 67 -0.93 25.24 -7.55
C LEU A 67 -1.66 24.43 -8.65
N ALA A 68 -2.06 23.19 -8.35
CA ALA A 68 -2.76 22.33 -9.30
C ALA A 68 -4.17 22.84 -9.66
N CYS A 69 -4.76 23.72 -8.85
CA CYS A 69 -6.05 24.35 -9.12
C CYS A 69 -5.93 25.60 -10.02
N GLU A 70 -4.72 26.11 -10.25
CA GLU A 70 -4.48 27.19 -11.21
C GLU A 70 -4.25 26.63 -12.62
N PRO A 71 -4.61 27.37 -13.69
CA PRO A 71 -4.34 26.92 -15.04
C PRO A 71 -2.82 26.98 -15.32
N PRO A 72 -2.23 26.01 -16.05
CA PRO A 72 -0.80 26.04 -16.38
C PRO A 72 -0.36 27.31 -17.12
N SER A 73 -1.28 27.98 -17.82
CA SER A 73 -1.04 29.28 -18.47
C SER A 73 -0.63 30.38 -17.49
N ALA A 74 -1.03 30.31 -16.21
CA ALA A 74 -0.58 31.24 -15.17
C ALA A 74 0.95 31.16 -14.93
N TYR A 75 1.55 30.01 -15.29
CA TYR A 75 2.97 29.72 -15.16
C TYR A 75 3.68 29.70 -16.53
N ASN A 76 3.12 30.37 -17.54
CA ASN A 76 3.67 30.47 -18.89
C ASN A 76 3.84 29.12 -19.62
N LEU A 77 3.07 28.11 -19.23
CA LEU A 77 3.06 26.81 -19.91
C LEU A 77 2.02 26.79 -21.03
N VAL A 78 2.38 26.16 -22.14
CA VAL A 78 1.51 26.03 -23.33
C VAL A 78 0.44 24.94 -23.15
N GLN A 79 0.64 24.03 -22.19
CA GLN A 79 -0.29 22.92 -21.95
C GLN A 79 -1.57 23.42 -21.29
N THR A 80 -2.72 22.85 -21.68
CA THR A 80 -4.03 23.21 -21.11
C THR A 80 -4.36 22.47 -19.81
N HIS A 81 -3.56 21.45 -19.46
CA HIS A 81 -3.74 20.61 -18.28
C HIS A 81 -2.40 20.36 -17.61
N TRP A 82 -2.40 20.20 -16.29
CA TRP A 82 -1.22 19.77 -15.55
C TRP A 82 -0.85 18.34 -15.91
N THR A 83 0.38 18.14 -16.37
CA THR A 83 1.03 16.82 -16.26
C THR A 83 1.70 16.74 -14.90
N GLN A 84 1.88 15.52 -14.37
CA GLN A 84 2.60 15.33 -13.11
C GLN A 84 4.01 15.97 -13.14
N ALA A 85 4.72 15.83 -14.27
CA ALA A 85 6.06 16.38 -14.42
C ALA A 85 6.08 17.92 -14.43
N ALA A 86 5.14 18.54 -15.15
CA ALA A 86 5.04 20.00 -15.18
C ALA A 86 4.67 20.57 -13.80
N LEU A 87 3.70 19.94 -13.11
CA LEU A 87 3.30 20.34 -11.77
C LEU A 87 4.46 20.24 -10.78
N ALA A 88 5.20 19.12 -10.83
CA ALA A 88 6.37 18.93 -9.98
C ALA A 88 7.48 19.96 -10.27
N HIS A 89 7.72 20.27 -11.55
CA HIS A 89 8.71 21.28 -11.93
C HIS A 89 8.36 22.66 -11.37
N VAL A 90 7.11 23.10 -11.57
CA VAL A 90 6.63 24.39 -11.07
C VAL A 90 6.61 24.40 -9.54
N ALA A 91 6.20 23.32 -8.88
CA ALA A 91 6.23 23.23 -7.42
C ALA A 91 7.64 23.42 -6.83
N VAL A 92 8.68 22.92 -7.51
CA VAL A 92 10.09 23.17 -7.12
C VAL A 92 10.50 24.61 -7.41
N GLN A 93 10.11 25.17 -8.56
CA GLN A 93 10.42 26.56 -8.92
C GLN A 93 9.80 27.58 -7.95
N GLU A 94 8.57 27.32 -7.49
CA GLU A 94 7.84 28.13 -6.51
C GLU A 94 8.28 27.84 -5.05
N GLY A 95 9.25 26.95 -4.83
CA GLY A 95 9.79 26.64 -3.50
C GLY A 95 8.81 25.89 -2.57
N LEU A 96 7.86 25.15 -3.15
CA LEU A 96 6.88 24.37 -2.40
C LEU A 96 7.45 23.03 -1.90
N VAL A 97 8.57 22.58 -2.47
CA VAL A 97 9.23 21.29 -2.19
C VAL A 97 10.71 21.46 -1.96
#